data_AF-A0A1H5RD42-F1
#
_entry.id   AF-A0A1H5RD42-F1
#
_cell.length_a   1.000
_cell.length_b   1.000
_cell.length_c   1.000
_cell.angle_alpha   90.00
_cell.angle_beta   90.00
_cell.angle_gamma   90.00
#
_symmetry.space_group_name_H-M   'P 1'
#
loop_
_entity.id
_entity.type
_entity.pdbx_description
1 polymer ?
#
loop_
_entity_poly.entity_id
_entity_poly.type
_entity_poly.pdbx_seq_one_letter_code
_entity_poly.pdbx_strand_id
1 'polypeptide(L)'
;MSAGSVTHFILGFVVLYLMAVTMGLPNLTPADTTPVLSATSCARSATTEEQAKDTTCPPGSVRPAEAAGLRAGDKILAVGGKPVASWTEMLAAVQATKGRTEFDVQRGDQRLALIVDVPQVQRWTAAGVKEVGMIGASPQQPAVTTQYGPAAAVGATFSFTGTMFAETAQRLVEFPQRIPAVVTAIFGGERDPNTPVSVVGASRIGGEAVERGIWVLFFFLLASLNFFIGVFNLLPLLPLDGGHIAVVWYERVRDWIRARRGKVAGGPVDYTRLSGITMVLVLIGGAVTLLTVTADIVNPIRLQ
;
A
#
# COMPACT_ATOMS: atom_id res chain seq x y z
N MET A 1 27.03 12.96 12.37
CA MET A 1 25.81 13.14 13.17
C MET A 1 24.60 12.65 12.37
N SER A 2 24.54 11.35 12.07
CA SER A 2 23.40 10.67 11.44
C SER A 2 22.86 9.56 12.35
N ALA A 3 23.25 9.58 13.64
CA ALA A 3 22.98 8.50 14.58
C ALA A 3 21.48 8.31 14.82
N GLY A 4 20.68 9.39 14.74
CA GLY A 4 19.23 9.32 14.90
C GLY A 4 18.55 8.56 13.77
N SER A 5 18.75 9.00 12.53
CA SER A 5 18.18 8.31 11.35
C SER A 5 18.66 6.85 11.23
N VAL A 6 19.95 6.58 11.46
CA VAL A 6 20.50 5.21 11.40
C VAL A 6 19.85 4.30 12.45
N THR A 7 19.60 4.81 13.67
CA THR A 7 18.95 4.02 14.72
C THR A 7 17.55 3.59 14.31
N HIS A 8 16.76 4.49 13.69
CA HIS A 8 15.43 4.15 13.19
C HIS A 8 15.46 3.07 12.10
N PHE A 9 16.38 3.16 11.14
CA PHE A 9 16.53 2.11 10.12
C PHE A 9 16.94 0.76 10.71
N ILE A 10 17.84 0.75 11.70
CA ILE A 10 18.24 -0.48 12.40
C ILE A 10 17.04 -1.09 13.13
N LEU A 11 16.29 -0.29 13.89
CA LEU A 11 15.11 -0.75 14.61
C LEU A 11 14.05 -1.30 13.64
N GLY A 12 13.74 -0.57 12.56
CA GLY A 12 12.82 -1.03 11.52
C GLY A 12 13.28 -2.33 10.87
N PHE A 13 14.55 -2.44 10.53
CA PHE A 13 15.14 -3.66 9.95
C PHE A 13 15.03 -4.85 10.90
N VAL A 14 15.34 -4.67 12.19
CA VAL A 14 15.24 -5.74 13.19
C VAL A 14 13.80 -6.21 13.34
N VAL A 15 12.82 -5.29 13.39
CA VAL A 15 11.40 -5.65 13.44
C VAL A 15 11.00 -6.45 12.19
N LEU A 16 11.37 -5.99 10.99
CA LEU A 16 11.08 -6.72 9.76
C LEU A 16 11.75 -8.10 9.70
N TYR A 17 12.98 -8.23 10.18
CA TYR A 17 13.66 -9.52 10.24
C TYR A 17 12.93 -10.50 11.16
N LEU A 18 12.53 -10.05 12.35
CA LEU A 18 11.75 -10.87 13.28
C LEU A 18 10.40 -11.25 12.65
N MET A 19 9.74 -10.32 11.97
CA MET A 19 8.51 -10.61 11.24
C MET A 19 8.75 -11.67 10.15
N ALA A 20 9.78 -11.52 9.33
CA ALA A 20 10.09 -12.42 8.22
C ALA A 20 10.23 -13.88 8.67
N VAL A 21 10.87 -14.12 9.82
CA VAL A 21 11.11 -15.46 10.37
C VAL A 21 9.90 -16.02 11.13
N THR A 22 9.06 -15.18 11.74
CA THR A 22 7.98 -15.65 12.62
C THR A 22 6.60 -15.67 11.97
N MET A 23 6.25 -14.61 11.25
CA MET A 23 4.89 -14.38 10.73
C MET A 23 4.87 -14.08 9.21
N GLY A 24 6.05 -13.95 8.61
CA GLY A 24 6.25 -13.55 7.23
C GLY A 24 6.21 -12.03 7.03
N LEU A 25 6.70 -11.59 5.88
CA LEU A 25 6.63 -10.19 5.45
C LEU A 25 5.39 -9.97 4.55
N PRO A 26 4.74 -8.80 4.61
CA PRO A 26 3.67 -8.46 3.68
C PRO A 26 4.10 -8.62 2.22
N ASN A 27 3.22 -9.13 1.36
CA ASN A 27 3.54 -9.25 -0.05
C ASN A 27 3.19 -7.95 -0.80
N LEU A 28 4.12 -6.99 -0.84
CA LEU A 28 3.93 -5.69 -1.50
C LEU A 28 3.93 -5.79 -3.03
N THR A 29 4.54 -6.84 -3.59
CA THR A 29 4.60 -7.09 -5.05
C THR A 29 4.39 -8.58 -5.32
N PRO A 30 3.14 -9.03 -5.48
CA PRO A 30 2.88 -10.44 -5.80
C PRO A 30 3.59 -10.82 -7.10
N ALA A 31 4.53 -11.79 -7.01
CA ALA A 31 5.30 -12.26 -8.16
C ALA A 31 4.42 -12.98 -9.21
N ASP A 32 3.27 -13.50 -8.79
CA ASP A 32 2.26 -14.10 -9.66
C ASP A 32 0.94 -13.34 -9.46
N THR A 33 0.55 -12.54 -10.46
CA THR A 33 -0.72 -11.83 -10.47
C THR A 33 -1.82 -12.62 -11.17
N THR A 34 -1.54 -13.83 -11.64
CA THR A 34 -2.54 -14.61 -12.40
C THR A 34 -3.82 -14.77 -11.59
N PRO A 35 -4.99 -14.59 -12.23
CA PRO A 35 -6.26 -14.64 -11.52
C PRO A 35 -6.58 -16.08 -11.11
N VAL A 36 -6.50 -16.36 -9.81
CA VAL A 36 -6.86 -17.66 -9.24
C VAL A 36 -8.17 -17.55 -8.48
N LEU A 37 -9.08 -18.52 -8.65
CA LEU A 37 -10.36 -18.54 -7.93
C LEU A 37 -10.18 -19.11 -6.52
N SER A 38 -10.78 -18.46 -5.53
CA SER A 38 -10.91 -19.01 -4.15
C SER A 38 -12.22 -19.76 -3.95
N ALA A 39 -13.29 -19.23 -4.53
CA ALA A 39 -14.64 -19.75 -4.38
C ALA A 39 -15.53 -19.27 -5.53
N THR A 40 -16.62 -20.00 -5.75
CA THR A 40 -17.72 -19.60 -6.63
C THR A 40 -18.94 -19.19 -5.80
N SER A 41 -19.72 -18.26 -6.32
CA SER A 41 -20.92 -17.71 -5.70
C SER A 41 -22.01 -17.47 -6.75
N CYS A 42 -23.14 -16.91 -6.33
CA CYS A 42 -24.19 -16.51 -7.25
C CYS A 42 -23.85 -15.22 -8.01
N ALA A 43 -24.35 -15.11 -9.24
CA ALA A 43 -24.44 -13.85 -9.94
C ALA A 43 -25.79 -13.20 -9.59
N ARG A 44 -25.74 -11.98 -9.04
CA ARG A 44 -26.95 -11.24 -8.64
C ARG A 44 -26.80 -9.75 -8.90
N SER A 45 -27.94 -9.10 -9.11
CA SER A 45 -28.02 -7.66 -9.18
C SER A 45 -27.87 -7.01 -7.80
N ALA A 46 -27.27 -5.83 -7.76
CA ALA A 46 -27.18 -4.94 -6.64
C ALA A 46 -27.30 -3.51 -7.17
N THR A 47 -28.38 -2.81 -6.85
CA THR A 47 -28.65 -1.45 -7.36
C THR A 47 -28.36 -0.37 -6.31
N THR A 48 -28.11 -0.75 -5.06
CA THR A 48 -27.66 0.15 -3.98
C THR A 48 -26.29 -0.26 -3.44
N GLU A 49 -25.65 0.65 -2.72
CA GLU A 49 -24.36 0.38 -2.06
C GLU A 49 -24.48 -0.72 -0.99
N GLU A 50 -25.55 -0.72 -0.18
CA GLU A 50 -25.76 -1.76 0.84
C GLU A 50 -25.95 -3.12 0.19
N GLN A 51 -26.75 -3.17 -0.89
CA GLN A 51 -26.92 -4.39 -1.66
C GLN A 51 -25.61 -4.82 -2.33
N ALA A 52 -24.66 -3.92 -2.61
CA ALA A 52 -23.38 -4.31 -3.19
C ALA A 52 -22.42 -4.92 -2.15
N LYS A 53 -22.60 -4.59 -0.86
CA LYS A 53 -21.82 -5.12 0.29
C LYS A 53 -22.35 -6.46 0.82
N ASP A 54 -23.64 -6.74 0.63
CA ASP A 54 -24.20 -8.06 0.96
C ASP A 54 -23.52 -9.17 0.13
N THR A 55 -23.19 -10.31 0.72
CA THR A 55 -22.60 -11.45 -0.01
C THR A 55 -23.51 -12.68 0.00
N THR A 56 -24.68 -12.57 0.60
CA THR A 56 -25.66 -13.64 0.64
C THR A 56 -26.24 -13.89 -0.75
N CYS A 57 -26.50 -15.16 -1.03
CA CYS A 57 -27.13 -15.59 -2.27
C CYS A 57 -28.60 -15.90 -2.03
N PRO A 58 -29.54 -15.08 -2.54
CA PRO A 58 -30.96 -15.37 -2.46
C PRO A 58 -31.29 -16.75 -3.06
N PRO A 59 -32.33 -17.44 -2.55
CA PRO A 59 -32.83 -18.67 -3.15
C PRO A 59 -33.15 -18.48 -4.64
N GLY A 60 -32.74 -19.42 -5.49
CA GLY A 60 -32.95 -19.36 -6.94
C GLY A 60 -31.97 -18.49 -7.72
N SER A 61 -30.98 -17.87 -7.06
CA SER A 61 -29.94 -17.12 -7.78
C SER A 61 -29.10 -18.04 -8.66
N VAL A 62 -28.81 -17.59 -9.89
CA VAL A 62 -27.96 -18.32 -10.82
C VAL A 62 -26.51 -18.35 -10.32
N ARG A 63 -25.81 -19.46 -10.58
CA ARG A 63 -24.39 -19.66 -10.20
C ARG A 63 -23.56 -20.03 -11.43
N PRO A 64 -23.25 -19.05 -12.30
CA PRO A 64 -22.69 -19.35 -13.62
C PRO A 64 -21.34 -20.06 -13.57
N ALA A 65 -20.42 -19.59 -12.72
CA ALA A 65 -19.09 -20.19 -12.61
C ALA A 65 -19.17 -21.64 -12.10
N GLU A 66 -19.95 -21.88 -11.05
CA GLU A 66 -20.16 -23.22 -10.49
C GLU A 66 -20.82 -24.16 -11.50
N ALA A 67 -21.86 -23.70 -12.21
CA ALA A 67 -22.57 -24.48 -13.23
C ALA A 67 -21.67 -24.84 -14.43
N ALA A 68 -20.71 -23.98 -14.77
CA ALA A 68 -19.71 -24.24 -15.80
C ALA A 68 -18.55 -25.13 -15.32
N GLY A 69 -18.51 -25.49 -14.04
CA GLY A 69 -17.50 -26.37 -13.46
C GLY A 69 -16.20 -25.66 -13.07
N LEU A 70 -16.19 -24.33 -12.94
CA LEU A 70 -15.10 -23.59 -12.31
C LEU A 70 -15.02 -23.93 -10.81
N ARG A 71 -13.81 -24.00 -10.28
CA ARG A 71 -13.53 -24.43 -8.91
C ARG A 71 -12.46 -23.56 -8.26
N ALA A 72 -12.39 -23.62 -6.93
CA ALA A 72 -11.28 -23.07 -6.17
C ALA A 72 -9.94 -23.66 -6.67
N GLY A 73 -8.93 -22.82 -6.82
CA GLY A 73 -7.60 -23.17 -7.34
C GLY A 73 -7.47 -23.09 -8.87
N ASP A 74 -8.55 -22.85 -9.60
CA ASP A 74 -8.49 -22.61 -11.05
C ASP A 74 -7.77 -21.30 -11.35
N LYS A 75 -6.71 -21.35 -12.17
CA LYS A 75 -6.05 -20.16 -12.72
C LYS A 75 -6.69 -19.80 -14.06
N ILE A 76 -7.24 -18.61 -14.21
CA ILE A 76 -7.84 -18.17 -15.47
C ILE A 76 -6.75 -17.55 -16.35
N LEU A 77 -6.57 -18.09 -17.56
CA LEU A 77 -5.58 -17.63 -18.52
C LEU A 77 -6.19 -16.69 -19.56
N ALA A 78 -7.44 -16.92 -19.94
CA ALA A 78 -8.16 -16.08 -20.88
C ALA A 78 -9.67 -16.10 -20.66
N VAL A 79 -10.34 -15.01 -21.06
CA VAL A 79 -11.81 -14.88 -21.05
C VAL A 79 -12.26 -14.40 -22.44
N GLY A 80 -13.11 -15.17 -23.10
CA GLY A 80 -13.60 -14.87 -24.45
C GLY A 80 -12.46 -14.71 -25.48
N GLY A 81 -11.41 -15.53 -25.36
CA GLY A 81 -10.21 -15.46 -26.21
C GLY A 81 -9.25 -14.30 -25.91
N LYS A 82 -9.54 -13.46 -24.91
CA LYS A 82 -8.62 -12.41 -24.45
C LYS A 82 -7.77 -12.91 -23.28
N PRO A 83 -6.44 -12.97 -23.40
CA PRO A 83 -5.56 -13.31 -22.28
C PRO A 83 -5.74 -12.32 -21.12
N VAL A 84 -5.67 -12.84 -19.90
CA VAL A 84 -5.77 -12.04 -18.67
C VAL A 84 -4.60 -12.35 -17.75
N ALA A 85 -3.86 -11.31 -17.34
CA ALA A 85 -2.67 -11.44 -16.49
C ALA A 85 -2.96 -11.09 -15.02
N SER A 86 -4.12 -10.51 -14.74
CA SER A 86 -4.51 -10.06 -13.39
C SER A 86 -6.00 -10.29 -13.11
N TRP A 87 -6.36 -10.32 -11.81
CA TRP A 87 -7.77 -10.35 -11.39
C TRP A 87 -8.57 -9.15 -11.92
N THR A 88 -7.94 -7.97 -11.96
CA THR A 88 -8.55 -6.75 -12.50
C THR A 88 -8.86 -6.87 -13.99
N GLU A 89 -7.92 -7.43 -14.77
CA GLU A 89 -8.13 -7.70 -16.20
C GLU A 89 -9.21 -8.75 -16.42
N MET A 90 -9.21 -9.84 -15.65
CA MET A 90 -10.26 -10.85 -15.68
C MET A 90 -11.62 -10.23 -15.37
N LEU A 91 -11.72 -9.43 -14.31
CA LEU A 91 -12.96 -8.77 -13.92
C LEU A 91 -13.48 -7.87 -15.05
N ALA A 92 -12.61 -7.05 -15.64
CA ALA A 92 -12.97 -6.18 -16.76
C ALA A 92 -13.42 -6.98 -17.99
N ALA A 93 -12.73 -8.09 -18.30
CA ALA A 93 -13.09 -8.97 -19.41
C ALA A 93 -14.46 -9.62 -19.19
N VAL A 94 -14.72 -10.19 -18.01
CA VAL A 94 -16.01 -10.80 -17.67
C VAL A 94 -17.15 -9.78 -17.72
N GLN A 95 -16.95 -8.59 -17.14
CA GLN A 95 -17.96 -7.53 -17.13
C GLN A 95 -18.36 -7.06 -18.53
N ALA A 96 -17.47 -7.18 -19.51
CA ALA A 96 -17.71 -6.83 -20.91
C ALA A 96 -18.35 -7.96 -21.75
N THR A 97 -18.47 -9.18 -21.19
CA THR A 97 -19.02 -10.35 -21.89
C THR A 97 -20.48 -10.60 -21.51
N LYS A 98 -21.19 -11.34 -22.37
CA LYS A 98 -22.58 -11.77 -22.16
C LYS A 98 -22.84 -13.10 -22.85
N GLY A 99 -23.65 -13.95 -22.22
CA GLY A 99 -23.99 -15.28 -22.73
C GLY A 99 -22.80 -16.24 -22.71
N ARG A 100 -22.85 -17.26 -23.57
CA ARG A 100 -21.83 -18.31 -23.67
C ARG A 100 -20.45 -17.72 -24.00
N THR A 101 -19.56 -17.76 -23.03
CA THR A 101 -18.20 -17.22 -23.10
C THR A 101 -17.22 -18.32 -22.74
N GLU A 102 -16.17 -18.47 -23.55
CA GLU A 102 -15.10 -19.44 -23.29
C GLU A 102 -14.10 -18.90 -22.27
N PHE A 103 -13.69 -19.76 -21.34
CA PHE A 103 -12.67 -19.50 -20.34
C PHE A 103 -11.56 -20.52 -20.50
N ASP A 104 -10.34 -20.04 -20.74
CA ASP A 104 -9.15 -20.87 -20.67
C ASP A 104 -8.69 -20.94 -19.23
N VAL A 105 -8.66 -22.15 -18.68
CA VAL A 105 -8.42 -22.41 -17.27
C VAL A 105 -7.26 -23.37 -17.12
N GLN A 106 -6.32 -23.06 -16.23
CA GLN A 106 -5.32 -23.99 -15.78
C GLN A 106 -5.72 -24.54 -14.41
N ARG A 107 -5.93 -25.86 -14.34
CA ARG A 107 -6.22 -26.60 -13.11
C ARG A 107 -5.08 -27.58 -12.86
N GLY A 108 -4.19 -27.23 -11.94
CA GLY A 108 -2.91 -27.94 -11.78
C GLY A 108 -2.07 -27.84 -13.07
N ASP A 109 -1.71 -28.99 -13.64
CA ASP A 109 -0.95 -29.06 -14.90
C ASP A 109 -1.84 -29.13 -16.15
N GLN A 110 -3.16 -29.22 -16.00
CA GLN A 110 -4.09 -29.34 -17.12
C GLN A 110 -4.62 -27.99 -17.56
N ARG A 111 -4.69 -27.77 -18.89
CA ARG A 111 -5.46 -26.67 -19.49
C ARG A 111 -6.83 -27.18 -19.91
N LEU A 112 -7.86 -26.47 -19.48
CA LEU A 112 -9.27 -26.76 -19.72
C LEU A 112 -9.90 -25.55 -20.40
N ALA A 113 -10.73 -25.80 -21.42
CA ALA A 113 -11.62 -24.79 -21.99
C ALA A 113 -13.02 -25.01 -21.42
N LEU A 114 -13.52 -24.05 -20.64
CA LEU A 114 -14.85 -24.11 -20.03
C LEU A 114 -15.75 -23.05 -20.65
N ILE A 115 -17.00 -23.40 -20.91
CA ILE A 115 -18.00 -22.43 -21.40
C ILE A 115 -18.86 -21.99 -20.23
N VAL A 116 -18.77 -20.72 -19.86
CA VAL A 116 -19.61 -20.09 -18.85
C VAL A 116 -20.72 -19.31 -19.54
N ASP A 117 -21.97 -19.54 -19.16
CA ASP A 117 -23.07 -18.70 -19.61
C ASP A 117 -23.16 -17.45 -18.74
N VAL A 118 -22.64 -16.32 -19.21
CA VAL A 118 -22.47 -15.10 -18.42
C VAL A 118 -23.76 -14.27 -18.41
N PRO A 119 -24.54 -14.25 -17.30
CA PRO A 119 -25.70 -13.39 -17.20
C PRO A 119 -25.28 -11.92 -17.09
N GLN A 120 -26.17 -11.03 -17.52
CA GLN A 120 -26.07 -9.63 -17.19
C GLN A 120 -26.78 -9.34 -15.88
N VAL A 121 -26.13 -8.56 -15.02
CA VAL A 121 -26.68 -8.12 -13.73
C VAL A 121 -26.49 -6.61 -13.59
N GLN A 122 -27.34 -5.98 -12.80
CA GLN A 122 -27.20 -4.57 -12.47
C GLN A 122 -26.23 -4.42 -11.29
N ARG A 123 -25.26 -3.51 -11.38
CA ARG A 123 -24.28 -3.22 -10.34
C ARG A 123 -24.23 -1.74 -10.04
N TRP A 124 -24.37 -1.42 -8.76
CA TRP A 124 -24.12 -0.08 -8.24
C TRP A 124 -22.65 0.27 -8.38
N THR A 125 -22.40 1.48 -8.87
CA THR A 125 -21.08 2.12 -8.94
C THR A 125 -21.20 3.57 -8.47
N ALA A 126 -20.09 4.23 -8.17
CA ALA A 126 -20.08 5.65 -7.83
C ALA A 126 -20.69 6.55 -8.93
N ALA A 127 -20.71 6.09 -10.19
CA ALA A 127 -21.31 6.79 -11.33
C ALA A 127 -22.78 6.39 -11.60
N GLY A 128 -23.38 5.55 -10.75
CA GLY A 128 -24.74 5.03 -10.89
C GLY A 128 -24.79 3.52 -11.15
N VAL A 129 -25.98 3.01 -11.48
CA VAL A 129 -26.21 1.59 -11.75
C VAL A 129 -25.83 1.26 -13.19
N LYS A 130 -24.98 0.25 -13.37
CA LYS A 130 -24.54 -0.24 -14.69
C LYS A 130 -24.86 -1.71 -14.85
N GLU A 131 -25.24 -2.10 -16.06
CA GLU A 131 -25.39 -3.50 -16.44
C GLU A 131 -24.03 -4.09 -16.84
N VAL A 132 -23.67 -5.23 -16.23
CA VAL A 132 -22.38 -5.90 -16.45
C VAL A 132 -22.52 -7.42 -16.40
N GLY A 133 -21.60 -8.13 -17.07
CA GLY A 133 -21.45 -9.56 -16.92
C GLY A 133 -20.95 -9.96 -15.53
N MET A 134 -21.54 -11.01 -14.94
CA MET A 134 -21.11 -11.55 -13.66
C MET A 134 -21.21 -13.06 -13.63
N ILE A 135 -20.15 -13.73 -13.16
CA ILE A 135 -20.11 -15.20 -13.08
C ILE A 135 -20.17 -15.75 -11.65
N GLY A 136 -20.07 -14.89 -10.63
CA GLY A 136 -19.99 -15.29 -9.23
C GLY A 136 -18.68 -16.03 -8.92
N ALA A 137 -17.56 -15.33 -9.02
CA ALA A 137 -16.23 -15.86 -8.70
C ALA A 137 -15.51 -14.89 -7.75
N SER A 138 -14.83 -15.44 -6.75
CA SER A 138 -14.07 -14.68 -5.75
C SER A 138 -12.58 -14.91 -5.93
N PRO A 139 -11.73 -13.88 -5.82
CA PRO A 139 -10.29 -14.03 -5.95
C PRO A 139 -9.74 -14.87 -4.80
N GLN A 140 -8.79 -15.74 -5.11
CA GLN A 140 -7.80 -16.16 -4.14
C GLN A 140 -6.95 -14.95 -3.83
N GLN A 141 -7.17 -14.37 -2.65
CA GLN A 141 -6.30 -13.31 -2.19
C GLN A 141 -4.88 -13.88 -2.10
N PRO A 142 -3.87 -13.22 -2.70
CA PRO A 142 -2.50 -13.64 -2.54
C PRO A 142 -2.19 -13.72 -1.04
N ALA A 143 -1.32 -14.64 -0.64
CA ALA A 143 -0.94 -14.79 0.76
C ALA A 143 -0.53 -13.41 1.31
N VAL A 144 -1.26 -12.95 2.33
CA VAL A 144 -1.08 -11.61 2.93
C VAL A 144 0.36 -11.44 3.41
N THR A 145 0.99 -12.54 3.82
CA THR A 145 2.41 -12.62 4.14
C THR A 145 3.12 -13.73 3.39
N THR A 146 4.39 -13.52 3.10
CA THR A 146 5.31 -14.55 2.62
C THR A 146 6.20 -14.98 3.77
N GLN A 147 6.22 -16.27 4.10
CA GLN A 147 7.06 -16.83 5.17
C GLN A 147 8.48 -17.11 4.65
N TYR A 148 9.48 -16.82 5.48
CA TYR A 148 10.88 -17.04 5.14
C TYR A 148 11.56 -17.88 6.22
N GLY A 149 12.37 -18.86 5.81
CA GLY A 149 13.29 -19.53 6.74
C GLY A 149 14.38 -18.56 7.24
N PRO A 150 15.04 -18.82 8.38
CA PRO A 150 15.99 -17.88 8.99
C PRO A 150 17.08 -17.35 8.05
N ALA A 151 17.65 -18.21 7.20
CA ALA A 151 18.67 -17.81 6.23
C ALA A 151 18.10 -16.98 5.07
N ALA A 152 16.94 -17.37 4.53
CA ALA A 152 16.28 -16.64 3.45
C ALA A 152 15.72 -15.28 3.92
N ALA A 153 15.34 -15.19 5.20
CA ALA A 153 14.80 -13.99 5.81
C ALA A 153 15.78 -12.82 5.75
N VAL A 154 17.10 -13.07 5.88
CA VAL A 154 18.10 -11.99 5.79
C VAL A 154 18.00 -11.27 4.44
N GLY A 155 18.07 -12.01 3.34
CA GLY A 155 17.97 -11.44 1.98
C GLY A 155 16.61 -10.77 1.74
N ALA A 156 15.53 -11.41 2.19
CA ALA A 156 14.19 -10.86 2.10
C ALA A 156 14.02 -9.54 2.86
N THR A 157 14.54 -9.45 4.10
CA THR A 157 14.49 -8.24 4.91
C THR A 157 15.29 -7.12 4.26
N PHE A 158 16.45 -7.38 3.67
CA PHE A 158 17.21 -6.35 2.93
C PHE A 158 16.43 -5.84 1.72
N SER A 159 15.88 -6.74 0.91
CA SER A 159 15.07 -6.36 -0.26
C SER A 159 13.84 -5.54 0.17
N PHE A 160 13.12 -6.01 1.18
CA PHE A 160 11.92 -5.36 1.70
C PHE A 160 12.23 -3.99 2.32
N THR A 161 13.35 -3.89 3.04
CA THR A 161 13.87 -2.62 3.57
C THR A 161 14.12 -1.61 2.44
N GLY A 162 14.71 -2.05 1.33
CA GLY A 162 14.92 -1.23 0.15
C GLY A 162 13.60 -0.73 -0.46
N THR A 163 12.62 -1.61 -0.62
CA THR A 163 11.28 -1.25 -1.10
C THR A 163 10.60 -0.25 -0.16
N MET A 164 10.61 -0.52 1.15
CA MET A 164 10.02 0.39 2.15
C MET A 164 10.67 1.76 2.14
N PHE A 165 12.00 1.83 1.99
CA PHE A 165 12.71 3.10 1.84
C PHE A 165 12.24 3.88 0.61
N ALA A 166 12.19 3.21 -0.55
CA ALA A 166 11.79 3.84 -1.81
C ALA A 166 10.34 4.33 -1.78
N GLU A 167 9.41 3.49 -1.30
CA GLU A 167 8.00 3.86 -1.14
C GLU A 167 7.84 5.02 -0.15
N THR A 168 8.51 4.97 1.00
CA THR A 168 8.45 6.04 2.00
C THR A 168 8.97 7.36 1.43
N ALA A 169 10.10 7.32 0.69
CA ALA A 169 10.64 8.50 0.03
C ALA A 169 9.67 9.07 -1.02
N GLN A 170 9.03 8.21 -1.82
CA GLN A 170 8.01 8.63 -2.78
C GLN A 170 6.80 9.26 -2.07
N ARG A 171 6.31 8.66 -0.99
CA ARG A 171 5.18 9.20 -0.21
C ARG A 171 5.51 10.55 0.41
N LEU A 172 6.75 10.78 0.83
CA LEU A 172 7.22 12.09 1.31
C LEU A 172 7.25 13.14 0.19
N VAL A 173 7.60 12.77 -1.04
CA VAL A 173 7.54 13.66 -2.20
C VAL A 173 6.09 14.03 -2.55
N GLU A 174 5.18 13.06 -2.49
CA GLU A 174 3.74 13.27 -2.74
C GLU A 174 3.03 14.00 -1.58
N PHE A 175 3.66 14.08 -0.41
CA PHE A 175 3.05 14.58 0.83
C PHE A 175 2.35 15.93 0.70
N PRO A 176 2.93 16.98 0.09
CA PRO A 176 2.28 18.29 0.00
C PRO A 176 0.96 18.25 -0.78
N GLN A 177 0.86 17.37 -1.77
CA GLN A 177 -0.33 17.20 -2.60
C GLN A 177 -1.48 16.51 -1.84
N ARG A 178 -1.16 15.81 -0.75
CA ARG A 178 -2.15 15.09 0.07
C ARG A 178 -2.71 15.93 1.22
N ILE A 179 -2.09 17.08 1.54
CA ILE A 179 -2.56 17.97 2.62
C ILE A 179 -3.99 18.47 2.41
N PRO A 180 -4.44 18.90 1.21
CA PRO A 180 -5.82 19.34 1.01
C PRO A 180 -6.84 18.25 1.37
N ALA A 181 -6.56 16.99 1.05
CA ALA A 181 -7.43 15.86 1.38
C ALA A 181 -7.58 15.65 2.90
N VAL A 182 -6.52 15.91 3.68
CA VAL A 182 -6.59 15.87 5.16
C VAL A 182 -7.51 16.97 5.67
N VAL A 183 -7.42 18.19 5.13
CA VAL A 183 -8.29 19.30 5.50
C VAL A 183 -9.74 18.97 5.17
N THR A 184 -10.02 18.48 3.96
CA THR A 184 -11.38 18.09 3.55
C THR A 184 -11.96 17.00 4.46
N ALA A 185 -11.15 16.02 4.87
CA ALA A 185 -11.58 14.96 5.77
C ALA A 185 -11.96 15.46 7.18
N ILE A 186 -11.36 16.55 7.67
CA ILE A 186 -11.73 17.18 8.95
C ILE A 186 -13.12 17.82 8.87
N PHE A 187 -13.48 18.41 7.72
CA PHE A 187 -14.75 19.12 7.51
C PHE A 187 -15.88 18.22 6.97
N GLY A 188 -15.78 16.90 7.17
CA GLY A 188 -16.84 15.94 6.84
C GLY A 188 -16.70 15.24 5.49
N GLY A 189 -15.58 15.40 4.79
CA GLY A 189 -15.25 14.58 3.62
C GLY A 189 -14.81 13.16 3.98
N GLU A 190 -14.77 12.26 2.98
CA GLU A 190 -14.27 10.90 3.16
C GLU A 190 -12.79 10.88 3.55
N ARG A 191 -12.42 9.99 4.48
CA ARG A 191 -11.04 9.80 4.93
C ARG A 191 -10.32 8.84 3.98
N ASP A 192 -9.58 9.38 3.00
CA ASP A 192 -8.75 8.58 2.08
C ASP A 192 -7.65 7.82 2.87
N PRO A 193 -7.55 6.48 2.75
CA PRO A 193 -6.52 5.67 3.40
C PRO A 193 -5.07 6.05 3.06
N ASN A 194 -4.83 6.77 1.96
CA ASN A 194 -3.50 7.18 1.50
C ASN A 194 -3.04 8.54 2.04
N THR A 195 -3.88 9.20 2.83
CA THR A 195 -3.53 10.49 3.42
C THR A 195 -2.55 10.33 4.59
N PRO A 196 -1.78 11.38 4.91
CA PRO A 196 -0.90 11.37 6.07
C PRO A 196 -1.61 10.98 7.37
N VAL A 197 -0.95 10.14 8.15
CA VAL A 197 -1.39 9.67 9.46
C VAL A 197 -0.44 10.22 10.52
N SER A 198 -0.98 10.75 11.61
CA SER A 198 -0.21 11.24 12.75
C SER A 198 0.23 10.07 13.66
N VAL A 199 1.10 10.38 14.63
CA VAL A 199 1.49 9.42 15.68
C VAL A 199 0.28 8.91 16.46
N VAL A 200 -0.75 9.76 16.67
CA VAL A 200 -2.00 9.37 17.34
C VAL A 200 -2.80 8.39 16.49
N GLY A 201 -2.94 8.66 15.19
CA GLY A 201 -3.61 7.77 14.24
C GLY A 201 -2.90 6.42 14.14
N ALA A 202 -1.58 6.41 13.99
CA ALA A 202 -0.79 5.18 13.94
C ALA A 202 -0.92 4.36 15.23
N SER A 203 -0.93 5.01 16.39
CA SER A 203 -1.11 4.35 17.70
C SER A 203 -2.51 3.73 17.82
N ARG A 204 -3.55 4.42 17.33
CA ARG A 204 -4.92 3.89 17.32
C ARG A 204 -5.04 2.68 16.40
N ILE A 205 -4.53 2.76 15.17
CA ILE A 205 -4.55 1.64 14.23
C ILE A 205 -3.77 0.46 14.80
N GLY A 206 -2.62 0.71 15.46
CA GLY A 206 -1.88 -0.30 16.19
C GLY A 206 -2.68 -0.94 17.33
N GLY A 207 -3.44 -0.15 18.10
CA GLY A 207 -4.35 -0.64 19.13
C GLY A 207 -5.47 -1.52 18.56
N GLU A 208 -6.15 -1.07 17.52
CA GLU A 208 -7.19 -1.85 16.82
C GLU A 208 -6.61 -3.15 16.24
N ALA A 209 -5.38 -3.13 15.74
CA ALA A 209 -4.69 -4.32 15.25
C ALA A 209 -4.46 -5.35 16.38
N VAL A 210 -4.03 -4.91 17.56
CA VAL A 210 -3.84 -5.79 18.73
C VAL A 210 -5.16 -6.33 19.26
N GLU A 211 -6.19 -5.48 19.39
CA GLU A 211 -7.54 -5.87 19.83
C GLU A 211 -8.15 -6.94 18.92
N ARG A 212 -7.90 -6.87 17.62
CA ARG A 212 -8.37 -7.84 16.61
C ARG A 212 -7.42 -9.03 16.43
N GLY A 213 -6.31 -9.10 17.16
CA GLY A 213 -5.31 -10.16 17.05
C GLY A 213 -4.48 -10.14 15.76
N ILE A 214 -4.51 -9.04 15.00
CA ILE A 214 -3.78 -8.84 13.74
C ILE A 214 -2.35 -8.38 14.03
N TRP A 215 -1.56 -9.23 14.70
CA TRP A 215 -0.19 -8.91 15.13
C TRP A 215 0.74 -8.53 13.98
N VAL A 216 0.55 -9.13 12.80
CA VAL A 216 1.31 -8.78 11.59
C VAL A 216 1.19 -7.30 11.27
N LEU A 217 -0.02 -6.76 11.32
CA LEU A 217 -0.27 -5.35 11.04
C LEU A 217 0.37 -4.45 12.11
N PHE A 218 0.29 -4.84 13.38
CA PHE A 218 0.92 -4.09 14.47
C PHE A 218 2.44 -3.95 14.27
N PHE A 219 3.15 -5.08 14.05
CA PHE A 219 4.60 -5.04 13.84
C PHE A 219 4.97 -4.37 12.52
N PHE A 220 4.14 -4.51 11.49
CA PHE A 220 4.32 -3.78 10.23
C PHE A 220 4.23 -2.27 10.44
N LEU A 221 3.25 -1.78 11.20
CA LEU A 221 3.11 -0.35 11.54
C LEU A 221 4.29 0.14 12.38
N LEU A 222 4.77 -0.66 13.32
CA LEU A 222 5.95 -0.33 14.11
C LEU A 222 7.20 -0.19 13.22
N ALA A 223 7.39 -1.12 12.28
CA ALA A 223 8.48 -1.04 11.31
C ALA A 223 8.33 0.18 10.40
N SER A 224 7.16 0.35 9.78
CA SER A 224 6.90 1.43 8.82
C SER A 224 7.03 2.81 9.44
N LEU A 225 6.63 3.00 10.70
CA LEU A 225 6.82 4.25 11.44
C LEU A 225 8.32 4.55 11.64
N ASN A 226 9.12 3.54 11.98
CA ASN A 226 10.58 3.70 12.08
C ASN A 226 11.20 4.07 10.73
N PHE A 227 10.81 3.40 9.64
CA PHE A 227 11.26 3.78 8.30
C PHE A 227 10.84 5.20 7.94
N PHE A 228 9.59 5.59 8.23
CA PHE A 228 9.09 6.95 7.99
C PHE A 228 9.93 8.00 8.72
N ILE A 229 10.18 7.84 10.02
CA ILE A 229 11.01 8.77 10.81
C ILE A 229 12.46 8.76 10.29
N GLY A 230 13.01 7.59 9.97
CA GLY A 230 14.35 7.43 9.41
C GLY A 230 14.54 8.20 8.09
N VAL A 231 13.62 8.03 7.14
CA VAL A 231 13.64 8.71 5.83
C VAL A 231 13.32 10.19 5.99
N PHE A 232 12.36 10.56 6.82
CA PHE A 232 12.05 11.97 7.10
C PHE A 232 13.28 12.70 7.66
N ASN A 233 14.00 12.09 8.60
CA ASN A 233 15.23 12.66 9.16
C ASN A 233 16.39 12.77 8.15
N LEU A 234 16.33 12.08 7.01
CA LEU A 234 17.30 12.22 5.91
C LEU A 234 17.02 13.41 4.97
N LEU A 235 15.86 14.07 5.10
CA LEU A 235 15.55 15.23 4.29
C LEU A 235 16.61 16.33 4.49
N PRO A 236 17.05 17.02 3.42
CA PRO A 236 18.12 18.03 3.47
C PRO A 236 17.61 19.35 4.05
N LEU A 237 17.01 19.29 5.24
CA LEU A 237 16.35 20.39 5.93
C LEU A 237 16.85 20.43 7.37
N LEU A 238 17.20 21.61 7.87
CA LEU A 238 17.43 21.79 9.31
C LEU A 238 16.07 21.90 10.02
N PRO A 239 15.92 21.35 11.23
CA PRO A 239 16.94 20.81 12.14
C PRO A 239 17.27 19.32 11.96
N LEU A 240 16.81 18.66 10.89
CA LEU A 240 16.94 17.22 10.70
C LEU A 240 18.41 16.80 10.43
N ASP A 241 18.69 15.51 10.64
CA ASP A 241 20.02 14.92 10.41
C ASP A 241 20.51 15.17 8.97
N GLY A 242 19.61 15.06 7.98
CA GLY A 242 19.86 15.30 6.57
C GLY A 242 20.29 16.74 6.25
N GLY A 243 19.82 17.73 7.01
CA GLY A 243 20.28 19.12 6.87
C GLY A 243 21.76 19.27 7.21
N HIS A 244 22.23 18.62 8.28
CA HIS A 244 23.64 18.61 8.65
C HIS A 244 24.50 17.87 7.63
N ILE A 245 23.99 16.73 7.15
CA ILE A 245 24.63 15.96 6.08
C ILE A 245 24.77 16.83 4.82
N ALA A 246 23.72 17.54 4.41
CA ALA A 246 23.73 18.42 3.25
C ALA A 246 24.75 19.55 3.38
N VAL A 247 24.87 20.17 4.55
CA VAL A 247 25.87 21.22 4.81
C VAL A 247 27.29 20.67 4.73
N VAL A 248 27.57 19.53 5.38
CA VAL A 248 28.89 18.89 5.33
C VAL A 248 29.27 18.47 3.90
N TRP A 249 28.30 17.96 3.12
CA TRP A 249 28.52 17.64 1.72
C TRP A 249 28.79 18.90 0.90
N TYR A 250 28.05 19.98 1.13
CA TYR A 250 28.29 21.26 0.47
C TYR A 250 29.70 21.79 0.79
N GLU A 251 30.12 21.77 2.05
CA GLU A 251 31.47 22.16 2.48
C GLU A 251 32.53 21.30 1.79
N ARG A 252 32.35 19.98 1.78
CA ARG A 252 33.27 19.03 1.12
C ARG A 252 33.42 19.34 -0.36
N VAL A 253 32.32 19.53 -1.08
CA VAL A 253 32.32 19.83 -2.53
C VAL A 253 32.96 21.19 -2.79
N ARG A 254 32.58 22.21 -2.02
CA ARG A 254 33.14 23.56 -2.11
C ARG A 254 34.66 23.54 -1.90
N ASP A 255 35.14 22.86 -0.88
CA ASP A 255 36.56 22.84 -0.52
C ASP A 255 37.36 21.98 -1.50
N TRP A 256 36.77 20.92 -2.03
CA TRP A 256 37.36 20.16 -3.14
C TRP A 256 37.57 21.01 -4.40
N ILE A 257 36.58 21.83 -4.79
CA ILE A 257 36.70 22.77 -5.92
C ILE A 257 37.76 23.84 -5.64
N ARG A 258 37.83 24.37 -4.41
CA ARG A 258 38.82 25.38 -4.01
C ARG A 258 40.23 24.82 -4.04
N ALA A 259 40.43 23.61 -3.53
CA ALA A 259 41.71 22.91 -3.57
C ALA A 259 42.19 22.68 -5.01
N ARG A 260 41.29 22.25 -5.91
CA ARG A 260 41.57 22.13 -7.36
C ARG A 260 41.99 23.45 -8.02
N ARG A 261 41.60 24.59 -7.44
CA ARG A 261 41.94 25.94 -7.91
C ARG A 261 43.11 26.57 -7.15
N GLY A 262 43.84 25.78 -6.35
CA GLY A 262 44.97 26.26 -5.54
C GLY A 262 44.58 27.19 -4.38
N LYS A 263 43.29 27.25 -4.01
CA LYS A 263 42.79 28.09 -2.91
C LYS A 263 42.69 27.27 -1.62
N VAL A 264 42.92 27.92 -0.48
CA VAL A 264 42.66 27.34 0.85
C VAL A 264 41.17 27.05 1.05
N ALA A 265 40.88 26.03 1.87
CA ALA A 265 39.53 25.64 2.25
C ALA A 265 38.73 26.85 2.78
N GLY A 266 37.43 26.88 2.50
CA GLY A 266 36.54 27.91 3.04
C GLY A 266 36.32 27.70 4.54
N GLY A 267 35.93 28.77 5.26
CA GLY A 267 35.47 28.64 6.64
C GLY A 267 34.17 27.80 6.74
N PRO A 268 33.84 27.27 7.93
CA PRO A 268 32.59 26.53 8.15
C PRO A 268 31.37 27.34 7.75
N VAL A 269 30.34 26.66 7.25
CA VAL A 269 29.05 27.29 6.95
C VAL A 269 28.40 27.74 8.24
N ASP A 270 27.99 29.00 8.24
CA ASP A 270 27.31 29.61 9.38
C ASP A 270 25.82 29.20 9.41
N TYR A 271 25.50 28.27 10.31
CA TYR A 271 24.14 27.78 10.53
C TYR A 271 23.16 28.88 10.99
N THR A 272 23.65 29.96 11.60
CA THR A 272 22.76 31.05 12.06
C THR A 272 22.07 31.74 10.89
N ARG A 273 22.70 31.76 9.71
CA ARG A 273 22.09 32.28 8.48
C ARG A 273 20.91 31.43 7.98
N LEU A 274 20.88 30.16 8.36
CA LEU A 274 19.79 29.23 8.04
C LEU A 274 18.69 29.20 9.12
N SER A 275 18.87 29.91 10.24
CA SER A 275 17.93 29.88 11.37
C SER A 275 16.52 30.36 11.00
N GLY A 276 16.41 31.41 10.17
CA GLY A 276 15.11 31.91 9.70
C GLY A 276 14.35 30.86 8.88
N ILE A 277 15.05 30.19 7.95
CA ILE A 277 14.47 29.11 7.13
C ILE A 277 14.10 27.93 8.02
N THR A 278 14.98 27.54 8.93
CA THR A 278 14.74 26.49 9.92
C THR A 278 13.48 26.77 10.73
N MET A 279 13.29 28.00 11.21
CA MET A 279 12.11 28.39 11.99
C MET A 279 10.83 28.28 11.16
N VAL A 280 10.84 28.75 9.91
CA VAL A 280 9.70 28.62 9.00
C VAL A 280 9.35 27.15 8.77
N LEU A 281 10.35 26.30 8.52
CA LEU A 281 10.13 24.87 8.32
C LEU A 281 9.60 24.18 9.59
N VAL A 282 10.10 24.55 10.77
CA VAL A 282 9.60 24.04 12.05
C VAL A 282 8.15 24.47 12.28
N LEU A 283 7.79 25.71 11.97
CA LEU A 283 6.41 26.20 12.07
C LEU A 283 5.47 25.46 11.11
N ILE A 284 5.90 25.28 9.85
CA ILE A 284 5.12 24.52 8.85
C ILE A 284 4.95 23.07 9.31
N GLY A 285 6.03 22.41 9.73
CA GLY A 285 5.99 21.04 10.22
C GLY A 285 5.10 20.89 11.46
N GLY A 286 5.16 21.85 12.39
CA GLY A 286 4.29 21.91 13.56
C GLY A 286 2.82 22.08 13.20
N ALA A 287 2.51 22.97 12.26
CA ALA A 287 1.15 23.17 11.76
C ALA A 287 0.59 21.92 11.07
N VAL A 288 1.39 21.25 10.26
CA VAL A 288 1.04 19.98 9.60
C VAL A 288 0.84 18.86 10.63
N THR A 289 1.67 18.80 11.66
CA THR A 289 1.53 17.83 12.76
C THR A 289 0.21 18.07 13.49
N LEU A 290 -0.10 19.32 13.83
CA LEU A 290 -1.38 19.67 14.46
C LEU A 290 -2.56 19.29 13.56
N LEU A 291 -2.49 19.61 12.27
CA LEU A 291 -3.52 19.30 11.30
C LEU A 291 -3.81 17.79 11.23
N THR A 292 -2.76 16.97 11.10
CA THR A 292 -2.90 15.51 11.00
C THR A 292 -3.40 14.88 12.29
N VAL A 293 -2.94 15.38 13.46
CA VAL A 293 -3.48 14.97 14.76
C VAL A 293 -4.96 15.31 14.88
N THR A 294 -5.36 16.52 14.48
CA THR A 294 -6.78 16.92 14.48
C THR A 294 -7.61 16.02 13.55
N ALA A 295 -7.12 15.71 12.35
CA ALA A 295 -7.80 14.80 11.42
C ALA A 295 -8.00 13.41 12.03
N ASP A 296 -6.98 12.84 12.66
CA ASP A 296 -7.08 11.50 13.24
C ASP A 296 -7.96 11.43 14.51
N ILE A 297 -8.15 12.56 15.21
CA ILE A 297 -9.08 12.66 16.34
C ILE A 297 -10.53 12.81 15.84
N VAL A 298 -10.76 13.69 14.86
CA VAL A 298 -12.11 14.04 14.37
C VAL A 298 -12.66 12.97 13.42
N ASN A 299 -11.85 12.48 12.50
CA ASN A 299 -12.23 11.52 11.46
C ASN A 299 -11.17 10.40 11.34
N PRO A 300 -11.14 9.48 12.32
CA PRO A 300 -10.11 8.44 12.39
C PRO A 300 -10.25 7.41 11.27
N ILE A 301 -9.10 6.98 10.74
CA ILE A 301 -9.03 5.75 9.92
C ILE A 301 -9.31 4.56 10.84
N ARG A 302 -10.26 3.71 10.46
CA ARG A 302 -10.60 2.48 11.17
C ARG A 302 -10.32 1.28 10.30
N LEU A 303 -9.85 0.20 10.91
CA LEU A 303 -9.78 -1.08 10.23
C LEU A 303 -11.22 -1.54 9.95
N GLN A 304 -11.57 -1.82 8.69
CA GLN A 304 -12.86 -2.43 8.34
C GLN A 304 -12.74 -3.96 8.38
#